data_AF-A0A8X6V801-F1
#
_entry.id   AF-A0A8X6V801-F1
#
_cell.length_a   1.000
_cell.length_b   1.000
_cell.length_c   1.000
_cell.angle_alpha   90.00
_cell.angle_beta   90.00
_cell.angle_gamma   90.00
#
_symmetry.space_group_name_H-M   'P 1'
#
loop_
_entity.id
_entity.type
_entity.pdbx_description
1 polymer ?
#
loop_
_entity_poly.entity_id
_entity_poly.type
_entity_poly.pdbx_seq_one_letter_code
_entity_poly.pdbx_strand_id
1 'polypeptide(L)'
;MSSKLSDGKSIGGKGRLTDRMIDLITTYYGNAIRQNKKCLSDMRKAVWAVYFHIRSSDEEPLHSFCPVGPNSWCKYQNQVVEGSVETFRHSNKLPVAVMDAIKPVFNDLSQPKLLQKCLGSKTQNNNESINSLIWKLCPKNLGCGRKIVDISTNEAIVIFNDGNQGRLKIMQLLGLTVGQFAHKFVTLVDVKRIQTAEVHFNLRTKEVRQAKRMQFKTTCKKLTEKEGTSYAFGEF
;
A
#
# COMPACT_ATOMS: atom_id res chain seq x y z
N MET A 1 8.90 -9.57 28.19
CA MET A 1 8.50 -10.99 28.03
C MET A 1 7.51 -11.08 26.88
N SER A 2 7.73 -11.97 25.90
CA SER A 2 6.77 -12.16 24.80
C SER A 2 5.48 -12.74 25.37
N SER A 3 4.35 -12.05 25.17
CA SER A 3 3.04 -12.54 25.62
C SER A 3 2.74 -13.87 24.93
N LYS A 4 2.47 -14.91 25.73
CA LYS A 4 2.10 -16.23 25.21
C LYS A 4 0.65 -16.20 24.74
N LEU A 5 0.36 -16.90 23.66
CA LEU A 5 -0.99 -17.06 23.14
C LEU A 5 -1.75 -18.14 23.93
N SER A 6 -3.03 -18.35 23.61
CA SER A 6 -3.90 -19.35 24.27
C SER A 6 -3.36 -20.78 24.22
N ASP A 7 -2.47 -21.09 23.27
CA ASP A 7 -1.79 -22.38 23.15
C ASP A 7 -0.42 -22.42 23.87
N GLY A 8 -0.12 -21.42 24.71
CA GLY A 8 1.11 -21.33 25.50
C GLY A 8 2.37 -21.02 24.69
N LYS A 9 2.25 -20.74 23.38
CA LYS A 9 3.37 -20.48 22.47
C LYS A 9 3.43 -19.00 22.05
N SER A 10 4.58 -18.57 21.54
CA SER A 10 4.76 -17.24 20.95
C SER A 10 3.96 -17.08 19.65
N ILE A 11 3.74 -15.84 19.22
CA ILE A 11 3.05 -15.56 17.95
C ILE A 11 3.86 -16.00 16.71
N GLY A 12 5.19 -15.86 16.77
CA GLY A 12 6.11 -16.25 15.71
C GLY A 12 6.83 -17.58 15.96
N GLY A 13 7.49 -18.08 14.92
CA GLY A 13 8.26 -19.33 14.94
C GLY A 13 7.89 -20.30 13.81
N LYS A 14 8.55 -21.47 13.75
CA LYS A 14 8.29 -22.50 12.74
C LYS A 14 6.81 -22.93 12.78
N GLY A 15 6.15 -22.90 11.62
CA GLY A 15 4.72 -23.24 11.50
C GLY A 15 3.76 -22.19 12.07
N ARG A 16 4.23 -20.97 12.33
CA ARG A 16 3.42 -19.85 12.87
C ARG A 16 3.58 -18.60 12.01
N LEU A 17 3.33 -17.42 12.58
CA LEU A 17 3.47 -16.16 11.88
C LEU A 17 4.95 -15.86 11.60
N THR A 18 5.39 -16.20 10.38
CA THR A 18 6.74 -15.93 9.87
C THR A 18 6.71 -14.73 8.93
N ASP A 19 7.85 -14.10 8.66
CA ASP A 19 7.95 -12.98 7.71
C ASP A 19 7.40 -13.34 6.33
N ARG A 20 7.67 -14.57 5.87
CA ARG A 20 7.12 -15.09 4.61
C ARG A 20 5.59 -15.15 4.62
N MET A 21 4.99 -15.51 5.75
CA MET A 21 3.53 -15.52 5.89
C MET A 21 2.96 -14.10 5.95
N ILE A 22 3.65 -13.18 6.64
CA ILE A 22 3.27 -11.76 6.67
C ILE A 22 3.31 -11.15 5.26
N ASP A 23 4.36 -11.43 4.47
CA ASP A 23 4.47 -11.01 3.08
C ASP A 23 3.34 -11.57 2.21
N LEU A 24 2.96 -12.82 2.43
CA LEU A 24 1.86 -13.48 1.73
C LEU A 24 0.52 -12.80 2.06
N ILE A 25 0.22 -12.61 3.35
CA ILE A 25 -0.99 -11.94 3.82
C ILE A 25 -1.07 -10.52 3.26
N THR A 26 0.05 -9.78 3.30
CA THR A 26 0.14 -8.41 2.76
C THR A 26 -0.14 -8.39 1.26
N THR A 27 0.38 -9.38 0.52
CA THR A 27 0.13 -9.53 -0.91
C THR A 27 -1.35 -9.79 -1.20
N TYR A 28 -1.97 -10.71 -0.46
CA TYR A 28 -3.39 -11.04 -0.58
C TYR A 28 -4.29 -9.85 -0.24
N TYR A 29 -4.01 -9.15 0.85
CA TYR A 29 -4.72 -7.93 1.22
C TYR A 29 -4.64 -6.86 0.10
N GLY A 30 -3.43 -6.63 -0.43
CA GLY A 30 -3.25 -5.70 -1.55
C GLY A 30 -4.01 -6.12 -2.82
N ASN A 31 -4.12 -7.42 -3.10
CA ASN A 31 -4.92 -7.94 -4.22
C ASN A 31 -6.42 -7.72 -3.98
N ALA A 32 -6.91 -8.01 -2.78
CA ALA A 32 -8.30 -7.79 -2.39
C ALA A 32 -8.73 -6.33 -2.61
N ILE A 33 -7.88 -5.36 -2.25
CA ILE A 33 -8.14 -3.94 -2.52
C ILE A 33 -8.16 -3.65 -4.02
N ARG A 34 -7.13 -4.07 -4.77
CA ARG A 34 -6.98 -3.71 -6.20
C ARG A 34 -8.09 -4.29 -7.07
N GLN A 35 -8.53 -5.51 -6.77
CA GLN A 35 -9.59 -6.19 -7.54
C GLN A 35 -10.97 -5.61 -7.27
N ASN A 36 -11.20 -5.05 -6.07
CA ASN A 36 -12.51 -4.57 -5.63
C ASN A 36 -12.59 -3.04 -5.51
N LYS A 37 -11.75 -2.30 -6.26
CA LYS A 37 -11.62 -0.84 -6.17
C LYS A 37 -12.89 -0.02 -6.47
N LYS A 38 -13.93 -0.66 -6.99
CA LYS A 38 -15.21 -0.03 -7.37
C LYS A 38 -16.31 -0.21 -6.33
N CYS A 39 -16.15 -1.14 -5.38
CA CYS A 39 -17.22 -1.52 -4.47
C CYS A 39 -16.68 -1.77 -3.06
N LEU A 40 -17.14 -0.97 -2.09
CA LEU A 40 -16.66 -1.02 -0.72
C LEU A 40 -17.04 -2.32 -0.02
N SER A 41 -18.27 -2.81 -0.23
CA SER A 41 -18.74 -4.07 0.36
C SER A 41 -17.94 -5.25 -0.17
N ASP A 42 -17.68 -5.30 -1.47
CA ASP A 42 -16.89 -6.38 -2.09
C ASP A 42 -15.44 -6.34 -1.62
N MET A 43 -14.87 -5.14 -1.47
CA MET A 43 -13.53 -4.98 -0.92
C MET A 43 -13.44 -5.51 0.51
N ARG A 44 -14.40 -5.14 1.37
CA ARG A 44 -14.47 -5.65 2.75
C ARG A 44 -14.65 -7.17 2.77
N LYS A 45 -15.54 -7.71 1.92
CA LYS A 45 -15.76 -9.15 1.77
C LYS A 45 -14.46 -9.87 1.38
N ALA A 46 -13.74 -9.32 0.40
CA ALA A 46 -12.47 -9.88 -0.07
C ALA A 46 -11.36 -9.82 0.99
N VAL A 47 -11.29 -8.77 1.80
CA VAL A 47 -10.35 -8.69 2.94
C VAL A 47 -10.64 -9.82 3.96
N TRP A 48 -11.90 -10.03 4.31
CA TRP A 48 -12.28 -11.12 5.21
C TRP A 48 -12.09 -12.51 4.57
N ALA A 49 -12.26 -12.63 3.26
CA ALA A 49 -11.95 -13.86 2.53
C ALA A 49 -10.50 -14.31 2.74
N VAL A 50 -9.55 -13.37 2.79
CA VAL A 50 -8.14 -13.69 3.10
C VAL A 50 -7.98 -14.29 4.49
N TYR A 51 -8.60 -13.68 5.50
CA TYR A 51 -8.54 -14.19 6.88
C TYR A 51 -9.09 -15.61 6.99
N PHE A 52 -10.32 -15.82 6.49
CA PHE A 52 -10.99 -17.11 6.58
C PHE A 52 -10.32 -18.18 5.73
N HIS A 53 -9.79 -17.82 4.55
CA HIS A 53 -9.02 -18.75 3.72
C HIS A 53 -7.78 -19.29 4.43
N ILE A 54 -7.07 -18.45 5.20
CA ILE A 54 -5.86 -18.87 5.95
C ILE A 54 -6.22 -19.64 7.22
N ARG A 55 -7.36 -19.33 7.86
CA ARG A 55 -7.89 -20.07 9.02
C ARG A 55 -8.40 -21.46 8.63
N SER A 56 -8.86 -21.61 7.39
CA SER A 56 -9.54 -22.81 6.89
C SER A 56 -8.72 -24.08 7.10
N SER A 57 -9.39 -25.15 7.52
CA SER A 57 -8.82 -26.48 7.65
C SER A 57 -9.68 -27.52 6.93
N ASP A 58 -9.22 -28.79 6.93
CA ASP A 58 -10.00 -29.88 6.31
C ASP A 58 -11.22 -30.22 7.17
N GLU A 59 -11.09 -30.05 8.48
CA GLU A 59 -12.14 -30.25 9.48
C GLU A 59 -13.14 -29.08 9.52
N GLU A 60 -12.65 -27.86 9.29
CA GLU A 60 -13.45 -26.63 9.26
C GLU A 60 -13.13 -25.83 7.98
N PRO A 61 -13.74 -26.17 6.82
CA PRO A 61 -13.51 -25.46 5.57
C PRO A 61 -14.25 -24.11 5.55
N LEU A 62 -13.51 -23.00 5.45
CA LEU A 62 -13.99 -21.63 5.61
C LEU A 62 -13.84 -20.79 4.33
N HIS A 63 -14.44 -21.25 3.23
CA HIS A 63 -14.30 -20.62 1.92
C HIS A 63 -15.50 -19.78 1.48
N SER A 64 -16.50 -19.55 2.34
CA SER A 64 -17.75 -18.86 1.99
C SER A 64 -17.58 -17.41 1.50
N PHE A 65 -16.49 -16.76 1.89
CA PHE A 65 -16.16 -15.40 1.43
C PHE A 65 -15.28 -15.38 0.17
N CYS A 66 -14.70 -16.52 -0.21
CA CYS A 66 -13.89 -16.62 -1.42
C CYS A 66 -14.76 -16.47 -2.67
N PRO A 67 -14.21 -15.92 -3.77
CA PRO A 67 -14.93 -15.89 -5.03
C PRO A 67 -15.22 -17.32 -5.52
N VAL A 68 -16.38 -17.52 -6.11
CA VAL A 68 -16.81 -18.80 -6.71
C VAL A 68 -16.53 -18.76 -8.21
N GLY A 69 -16.22 -19.91 -8.79
CA GLY A 69 -16.03 -20.08 -10.24
C GLY A 69 -14.63 -20.56 -10.61
N PRO A 70 -14.42 -21.00 -11.86
CA PRO A 70 -13.18 -21.63 -12.32
C PRO A 70 -11.97 -20.68 -12.31
N ASN A 71 -12.22 -19.37 -12.34
CA ASN A 71 -11.20 -18.33 -12.26
C ASN A 71 -10.94 -17.85 -10.83
N SER A 72 -11.46 -18.56 -9.81
CA SER A 72 -11.18 -18.21 -8.43
C SER A 72 -9.72 -18.46 -8.11
N TRP A 73 -9.12 -17.54 -7.36
CA TRP A 73 -7.81 -17.77 -6.77
C TRP A 73 -7.88 -18.80 -5.64
N CYS A 74 -9.07 -19.09 -5.12
CA CYS A 74 -9.28 -20.10 -4.10
C CYS A 74 -9.39 -21.49 -4.73
N LYS A 75 -8.34 -22.30 -4.56
CA LYS A 75 -8.28 -23.67 -5.07
C LYS A 75 -9.43 -24.56 -4.60
N TYR A 76 -9.89 -24.37 -3.36
CA TYR A 76 -11.04 -25.09 -2.83
C TYR A 76 -12.30 -24.80 -3.66
N GLN A 77 -12.57 -23.52 -3.96
CA GLN A 77 -13.74 -23.14 -4.77
C GLN A 77 -13.64 -23.63 -6.22
N ASN A 78 -12.43 -23.74 -6.77
CA ASN A 78 -12.24 -24.36 -8.09
C ASN A 78 -12.61 -25.85 -8.06
N GLN A 79 -12.18 -26.59 -7.04
CA GLN A 79 -12.51 -28.01 -6.89
C GLN A 79 -13.99 -28.25 -6.58
N VAL A 80 -14.68 -27.32 -5.92
CA VAL A 80 -16.15 -27.35 -5.76
C VAL A 80 -16.82 -27.33 -7.13
N VAL A 81 -16.34 -26.51 -8.06
CA VAL A 81 -16.89 -26.43 -9.42
C VAL A 81 -16.53 -27.66 -10.25
N GLU A 82 -15.33 -28.20 -10.08
CA GLU A 82 -14.87 -29.42 -10.77
C GLU A 82 -15.44 -30.73 -10.19
N GLY A 83 -16.09 -30.68 -9.02
CA GLY A 83 -16.59 -31.87 -8.33
C GLY A 83 -15.52 -32.71 -7.64
N SER A 84 -14.34 -32.16 -7.37
CA SER A 84 -13.15 -32.87 -6.85
C SER A 84 -12.77 -32.53 -5.40
N VAL A 85 -13.68 -31.91 -4.64
CA VAL A 85 -13.45 -31.38 -3.27
C VAL A 85 -12.92 -32.42 -2.28
N GLU A 86 -13.33 -33.68 -2.39
CA GLU A 86 -12.94 -34.75 -1.47
C GLU A 86 -11.43 -35.00 -1.45
N THR A 87 -10.76 -34.68 -2.58
CA THR A 87 -9.31 -34.80 -2.73
C THR A 87 -8.55 -33.56 -2.23
N PHE A 88 -9.26 -32.47 -1.91
CA PHE A 88 -8.62 -31.25 -1.42
C PHE A 88 -7.98 -31.47 -0.06
N ARG A 89 -6.77 -30.95 0.12
CA ARG A 89 -6.08 -30.91 1.42
C ARG A 89 -5.51 -29.52 1.65
N HIS A 90 -5.78 -28.96 2.82
CA HIS A 90 -5.30 -27.63 3.21
C HIS A 90 -3.81 -27.69 3.62
N SER A 91 -2.94 -27.05 2.83
CA SER A 91 -1.48 -27.12 3.04
C SER A 91 -0.90 -26.09 4.01
N ASN A 92 -1.56 -24.93 4.20
CA ASN A 92 -0.98 -23.79 4.92
C ASN A 92 -1.91 -23.35 6.06
N LYS A 93 -1.85 -24.08 7.18
CA LYS A 93 -2.66 -23.79 8.37
C LYS A 93 -1.84 -22.98 9.37
N LEU A 94 -2.20 -21.72 9.62
CA LEU A 94 -1.75 -21.04 10.83
C LEU A 94 -2.55 -21.60 12.02
N PRO A 95 -1.93 -21.79 13.20
CA PRO A 95 -2.65 -22.21 14.39
C PRO A 95 -3.78 -21.23 14.74
N VAL A 96 -4.90 -21.75 15.24
CA VAL A 96 -6.08 -20.94 15.64
C VAL A 96 -5.68 -19.82 16.59
N ALA A 97 -4.80 -20.11 17.57
CA ALA A 97 -4.28 -19.12 18.50
C ALA A 97 -3.57 -17.93 17.79
N VAL A 98 -2.86 -18.17 16.69
CA VAL A 98 -2.23 -17.11 15.89
C VAL A 98 -3.28 -16.33 15.10
N MET A 99 -4.25 -17.04 14.49
CA MET A 99 -5.34 -16.40 13.75
C MET A 99 -6.17 -15.48 14.64
N ASP A 100 -6.53 -15.94 15.84
CA ASP A 100 -7.26 -15.13 16.81
C ASP A 100 -6.47 -13.90 17.25
N ALA A 101 -5.15 -14.04 17.43
CA ALA A 101 -4.26 -12.92 17.77
C ALA A 101 -4.19 -11.85 16.67
N ILE A 102 -4.26 -12.24 15.38
CA ILE A 102 -4.20 -11.28 14.26
C ILE A 102 -5.58 -10.82 13.78
N LYS A 103 -6.68 -11.42 14.26
CA LYS A 103 -8.05 -11.04 13.91
C LYS A 103 -8.35 -9.55 14.15
N PRO A 104 -7.90 -8.91 15.25
CA PRO A 104 -8.08 -7.47 15.44
C PRO A 104 -7.45 -6.63 14.32
N VAL A 105 -6.28 -7.05 13.81
CA VAL A 105 -5.61 -6.37 12.68
C VAL A 105 -6.47 -6.44 11.42
N PHE A 106 -7.07 -7.59 11.12
CA PHE A 106 -8.02 -7.71 10.01
C PHE A 106 -9.28 -6.88 10.21
N ASN A 107 -9.77 -6.76 11.45
CA ASN A 107 -10.90 -5.89 11.77
C ASN A 107 -10.56 -4.42 11.44
N ASP A 108 -9.40 -3.94 11.89
CA ASP A 108 -8.92 -2.58 11.61
C ASP A 108 -8.69 -2.33 10.12
N LEU A 109 -8.08 -3.30 9.42
CA LEU A 109 -7.87 -3.25 7.98
C LEU A 109 -9.19 -3.34 7.18
N SER A 110 -10.26 -3.84 7.78
CA SER A 110 -11.58 -3.95 7.15
C SER A 110 -12.51 -2.76 7.43
N GLN A 111 -12.05 -1.76 8.19
CA GLN A 111 -12.87 -0.60 8.56
C GLN A 111 -13.34 0.18 7.31
N PRO A 112 -14.65 0.49 7.19
CA PRO A 112 -15.18 1.20 6.03
C PRO A 112 -14.49 2.55 5.77
N LYS A 113 -14.18 3.32 6.84
CA LYS A 113 -13.47 4.61 6.73
C LYS A 113 -12.07 4.48 6.12
N LEU A 114 -11.38 3.38 6.38
CA LEU A 114 -10.08 3.09 5.78
C LEU A 114 -10.26 2.66 4.33
N LEU A 115 -11.10 1.65 4.08
CA LEU A 115 -11.30 1.08 2.75
C LEU A 115 -11.92 2.06 1.74
N GLN A 116 -12.73 3.02 2.20
CA GLN A 116 -13.28 4.08 1.35
C GLN A 116 -12.18 4.93 0.71
N LYS A 117 -11.05 5.14 1.40
CA LYS A 117 -9.88 5.85 0.85
C LYS A 117 -9.17 5.04 -0.24
N CYS A 118 -9.36 3.72 -0.27
CA CYS A 118 -8.79 2.82 -1.27
C CYS A 118 -9.65 2.67 -2.53
N LEU A 119 -10.88 3.20 -2.53
CA LEU A 119 -11.73 3.22 -3.72
C LEU A 119 -11.08 4.03 -4.85
N GLY A 120 -11.26 3.55 -6.08
CA GLY A 120 -10.59 4.11 -7.26
C GLY A 120 -9.09 3.83 -7.35
N SER A 121 -8.51 3.04 -6.42
CA SER A 121 -7.08 2.68 -6.40
C SER A 121 -6.14 3.90 -6.43
N LYS A 122 -6.53 5.00 -5.77
CA LYS A 122 -5.66 6.17 -5.60
C LYS A 122 -4.55 5.79 -4.60
N THR A 123 -3.30 5.79 -5.07
CA THR A 123 -2.13 5.35 -4.28
C THR A 123 -1.17 6.49 -3.95
N GLN A 124 -1.50 7.73 -4.33
CA GLN A 124 -0.74 8.88 -3.87
C GLN A 124 -1.12 9.14 -2.41
N ASN A 125 -0.15 8.95 -1.53
CA ASN A 125 -0.24 9.49 -0.19
C ASN A 125 -0.34 11.02 -0.33
N ASN A 126 -1.53 11.57 -0.11
CA ASN A 126 -1.77 13.02 -0.26
C ASN A 126 -0.79 13.84 0.58
N ASN A 127 -0.41 13.33 1.77
CA ASN A 127 0.56 13.99 2.64
C ASN A 127 1.95 14.02 2.01
N GLU A 128 2.41 12.92 1.40
CA GLU A 128 3.68 12.90 0.64
C GLU A 128 3.63 13.83 -0.57
N SER A 129 2.49 13.87 -1.27
CA SER A 129 2.34 14.73 -2.45
C SER A 129 2.41 16.21 -2.09
N ILE A 130 1.73 16.64 -1.02
CA ILE A 130 1.79 18.02 -0.52
C ILE A 130 3.20 18.33 -0.01
N ASN A 131 3.79 17.45 0.82
CA ASN A 131 5.13 17.65 1.35
C ASN A 131 6.18 17.77 0.25
N SER A 132 6.10 16.92 -0.79
CA SER A 132 6.99 17.02 -1.96
C SER A 132 6.90 18.38 -2.63
N LEU A 133 5.70 18.94 -2.72
CA LEU A 133 5.48 20.26 -3.30
C LEU A 133 6.03 21.39 -2.40
N ILE A 134 5.82 21.31 -1.08
CA ILE A 134 6.41 22.24 -0.10
C ILE A 134 7.93 22.26 -0.24
N TRP A 135 8.58 21.10 -0.27
CA TRP A 135 10.04 21.02 -0.39
C TRP A 135 10.57 21.39 -1.77
N LYS A 136 9.73 21.37 -2.80
CA LYS A 136 10.07 21.90 -4.12
C LYS A 136 10.11 23.44 -4.13
N LEU A 137 9.25 24.08 -3.34
CA LEU A 137 9.20 25.55 -3.20
C LEU A 137 10.21 26.06 -2.16
N CYS A 138 10.37 25.32 -1.05
CA CYS A 138 11.28 25.62 0.04
C CYS A 138 12.22 24.43 0.29
N PRO A 139 13.30 24.30 -0.50
CA PRO A 139 14.25 23.19 -0.36
C PRO A 139 14.84 23.09 1.05
N LYS A 140 14.91 21.87 1.59
CA LYS A 140 15.40 21.61 2.97
C LYS A 140 16.87 21.95 3.19
N ASN A 141 17.66 22.00 2.11
CA ASN A 141 19.08 22.33 2.15
C ASN A 141 19.33 23.84 2.21
N LEU A 142 18.30 24.66 1.96
CA LEU A 142 18.36 26.10 2.13
C LEU A 142 17.83 26.42 3.52
N GLY A 143 18.62 27.13 4.32
CA GLY A 143 18.17 27.64 5.63
C GLY A 143 17.08 28.68 5.43
N CYS A 144 15.82 28.25 5.41
CA CYS A 144 14.68 29.15 5.21
C CYS A 144 14.08 29.58 6.55
N GLY A 145 13.91 30.90 6.73
CA GLY A 145 13.21 31.45 7.89
C GLY A 145 11.71 31.12 7.86
N ARG A 146 11.05 31.18 9.03
CA ARG A 146 9.64 30.82 9.22
C ARG A 146 8.69 31.43 8.17
N LYS A 147 8.83 32.73 7.87
CA LYS A 147 7.97 33.41 6.88
C LYS A 147 8.03 32.78 5.49
N ILE A 148 9.21 32.35 5.05
CA ILE A 148 9.40 31.72 3.72
C ILE A 148 8.72 30.35 3.71
N VAL A 149 8.87 29.58 4.79
CA VAL A 149 8.21 28.29 4.95
C VAL A 149 6.69 28.47 4.91
N ASP A 150 6.14 29.42 5.66
CA ASP A 150 4.70 29.69 5.71
C ASP A 150 4.13 30.06 4.32
N ILE A 151 4.82 30.95 3.58
CA ILE A 151 4.42 31.32 2.21
C ILE A 151 4.47 30.11 1.28
N SER A 152 5.57 29.34 1.33
CA SER A 152 5.75 28.15 0.49
C SER A 152 4.71 27.08 0.79
N THR A 153 4.33 26.90 2.05
CA THR A 153 3.27 25.98 2.45
C THR A 153 1.92 26.41 1.92
N ASN A 154 1.54 27.68 2.07
CA ASN A 154 0.28 28.20 1.55
C ASN A 154 0.21 28.10 0.02
N GLU A 155 1.29 28.44 -0.67
CA GLU A 155 1.37 28.32 -2.12
C GLU A 155 1.33 26.86 -2.59
N ALA A 156 1.98 25.94 -1.86
CA ALA A 156 1.88 24.52 -2.13
C ALA A 156 0.44 24.00 -2.01
N ILE A 157 -0.30 24.43 -0.98
CA ILE A 157 -1.72 24.06 -0.80
C ILE A 157 -2.55 24.52 -2.00
N VAL A 158 -2.34 25.76 -2.46
CA VAL A 158 -3.05 26.31 -3.63
C VAL A 158 -2.75 25.48 -4.87
N ILE A 159 -1.49 25.16 -5.15
CA ILE A 159 -1.11 24.36 -6.34
C ILE A 159 -1.61 22.90 -6.22
N PHE A 160 -1.67 22.35 -5.01
CA PHE A 160 -2.18 21.00 -4.79
C PHE A 160 -3.67 20.90 -5.11
N ASN A 161 -4.47 21.88 -4.66
CA ASN A 161 -5.93 21.89 -4.84
C ASN A 161 -6.34 22.40 -6.22
N ASP A 162 -5.81 23.54 -6.66
CA ASP A 162 -6.26 24.28 -7.86
C ASP A 162 -5.28 24.16 -9.04
N GLY A 163 -4.12 23.51 -8.86
CA GLY A 163 -3.05 23.55 -9.86
C GLY A 163 -2.38 24.93 -9.95
N ASN A 164 -1.59 25.15 -11.00
CA ASN A 164 -0.93 26.43 -11.22
C ASN A 164 -1.91 27.55 -11.58
N GLN A 165 -3.16 27.23 -11.95
CA GLN A 165 -4.23 28.22 -12.10
C GLN A 165 -4.48 29.00 -10.81
N GLY A 166 -4.35 28.34 -9.64
CA GLY A 166 -4.49 29.02 -8.35
C GLY A 166 -3.46 30.13 -8.14
N ARG A 167 -2.26 30.02 -8.72
CA ARG A 167 -1.24 31.08 -8.67
C ARG A 167 -1.66 32.35 -9.41
N LEU A 168 -2.45 32.22 -10.47
CA LEU A 168 -2.97 33.40 -11.18
C LEU A 168 -3.92 34.21 -10.30
N LYS A 169 -4.74 33.54 -9.49
CA LYS A 169 -5.62 34.21 -8.51
C LYS A 169 -4.79 34.96 -7.47
N ILE A 170 -3.71 34.36 -6.96
CA ILE A 170 -2.78 35.02 -6.04
C ILE A 170 -2.18 36.27 -6.69
N MET A 171 -1.71 36.18 -7.95
CA MET A 171 -1.15 37.32 -8.68
C MET A 171 -2.16 38.47 -8.80
N GLN A 172 -3.42 38.18 -9.14
CA GLN A 172 -4.48 39.17 -9.21
C GLN A 172 -4.75 39.83 -7.85
N LEU A 173 -4.78 39.06 -6.77
CA LEU A 173 -4.95 39.59 -5.41
C LEU A 173 -3.79 40.49 -4.96
N LEU A 174 -2.59 40.25 -5.49
CA LEU A 174 -1.42 41.11 -5.28
C LEU A 174 -1.40 42.34 -6.21
N GLY A 175 -2.44 42.55 -7.02
CA GLY A 175 -2.56 43.70 -7.93
C GLY A 175 -1.81 43.52 -9.25
N LEU A 176 -1.39 42.31 -9.61
CA LEU A 176 -0.72 42.04 -10.88
C LEU A 176 -1.74 41.76 -11.99
N THR A 177 -1.54 42.40 -13.14
CA THR A 177 -2.35 42.15 -14.33
C THR A 177 -1.95 40.83 -14.98
N VAL A 178 -2.85 39.84 -14.94
CA VAL A 178 -2.61 38.52 -15.55
C VAL A 178 -3.07 38.52 -17.01
N GLY A 179 -2.12 38.45 -17.93
CA GLY A 179 -2.41 38.38 -19.37
C GLY A 179 -2.66 36.96 -19.91
N GLN A 180 -3.14 36.88 -21.15
CA GLN A 180 -3.45 35.61 -21.84
C GLN A 180 -2.27 34.62 -21.90
N PHE A 181 -1.03 35.09 -21.98
CA PHE A 181 0.16 34.23 -22.04
C PHE A 181 0.43 33.53 -20.70
N ALA A 182 0.13 34.19 -19.58
CA ALA A 182 0.25 33.57 -18.25
C ALA A 182 -0.76 32.42 -18.10
N HIS A 183 -2.02 32.63 -18.53
CA HIS A 183 -3.04 31.57 -18.58
C HIS A 183 -2.62 30.37 -19.44
N LYS A 184 -2.10 30.63 -20.65
CA LYS A 184 -1.59 29.57 -21.53
C LYS A 184 -0.42 28.81 -20.87
N PHE A 185 0.52 29.54 -20.25
CA PHE A 185 1.67 28.93 -19.58
C PHE A 185 1.26 28.00 -18.44
N VAL A 186 0.43 28.47 -17.49
CA VAL A 186 0.04 27.62 -16.35
C VAL A 186 -0.76 26.40 -16.78
N THR A 187 -1.59 26.53 -17.83
CA THR A 187 -2.33 25.41 -18.42
C THR A 187 -1.37 24.34 -18.95
N LEU A 188 -0.34 24.76 -19.71
CA LEU A 188 0.68 23.84 -20.24
C LEU A 188 1.47 23.15 -19.12
N VAL A 189 1.82 23.89 -18.05
CA VAL A 189 2.54 23.33 -16.91
C VAL A 189 1.68 22.29 -16.18
N ASP A 190 0.41 22.57 -15.96
CA ASP A 190 -0.52 21.63 -15.31
C ASP A 190 -0.78 20.37 -16.15
N VAL A 191 -0.91 20.52 -17.48
CA VAL A 191 -1.01 19.36 -18.38
C VAL A 191 0.23 18.47 -18.29
N LYS A 192 1.44 19.05 -18.36
CA LYS A 192 2.69 18.30 -18.21
C LYS A 192 2.81 17.62 -16.85
N ARG A 193 2.34 18.29 -15.78
CA ARG A 193 2.30 17.73 -14.42
C ARG A 193 1.43 16.48 -14.37
N ILE A 194 0.24 16.52 -14.96
CA ILE A 194 -0.69 15.37 -15.00
C ILE A 194 -0.08 14.23 -15.81
N GLN A 195 0.45 14.50 -17.00
CA GLN A 195 1.11 13.50 -17.84
C GLN A 195 2.27 12.81 -17.10
N THR A 196 3.10 13.59 -16.40
CA THR A 196 4.22 13.04 -15.61
C THR A 196 3.72 12.17 -14.46
N ALA A 197 2.63 12.58 -13.80
CA ALA A 197 2.01 11.79 -12.74
C ALA A 197 1.43 10.46 -13.27
N GLU A 198 0.79 10.47 -14.44
CA GLU A 198 0.30 9.27 -15.13
C GLU A 198 1.43 8.33 -15.53
N VAL A 199 2.53 8.85 -16.08
CA VAL A 199 3.75 8.08 -16.38
C VAL A 199 4.29 7.44 -15.10
N HIS A 200 4.42 8.19 -14.00
CA HIS A 200 4.88 7.62 -12.73
C HIS A 200 3.90 6.60 -12.14
N PHE A 201 2.59 6.78 -12.33
CA PHE A 201 1.59 5.80 -11.96
C PHE A 201 1.75 4.50 -12.77
N ASN A 202 1.99 4.62 -14.07
CA ASN A 202 2.24 3.48 -14.96
C ASN A 202 3.59 2.80 -14.66
N LEU A 203 4.63 3.56 -14.31
CA LEU A 203 5.92 3.03 -13.82
C LEU A 203 5.81 2.41 -12.41
N ARG A 204 4.69 2.56 -11.71
CA ARG A 204 4.38 1.79 -10.49
C ARG A 204 3.65 0.47 -10.79
N THR A 205 3.59 0.06 -12.06
CA THR A 205 3.17 -1.30 -12.46
C THR A 205 3.96 -2.37 -11.71
N LYS A 206 3.33 -3.54 -11.55
CA LYS A 206 3.85 -4.67 -10.76
C LYS A 206 5.26 -5.08 -11.22
N GLU A 207 5.50 -5.07 -12.53
CA GLU A 207 6.75 -5.46 -13.17
C GLU A 207 7.91 -4.52 -12.80
N VAL A 208 7.69 -3.20 -12.90
CA VAL A 208 8.72 -2.21 -12.53
C VAL A 208 9.01 -2.26 -11.02
N ARG A 209 8.00 -2.52 -10.17
CA ARG A 209 8.22 -2.74 -8.72
C ARG A 209 9.01 -4.01 -8.43
N GLN A 210 8.72 -5.12 -9.13
CA GLN A 210 9.45 -6.37 -8.98
C GLN A 210 10.90 -6.19 -9.44
N ALA A 211 11.13 -5.52 -10.57
CA ALA A 211 12.47 -5.19 -11.06
C ALA A 211 13.25 -4.33 -10.06
N LYS A 212 12.65 -3.25 -9.53
CA LYS A 212 13.31 -2.40 -8.53
C LYS A 212 13.59 -3.11 -7.20
N ARG A 213 12.65 -3.94 -6.71
CA ARG A 213 12.88 -4.75 -5.50
C ARG A 213 13.99 -5.76 -5.70
N MET A 214 14.03 -6.43 -6.86
CA MET A 214 15.09 -7.37 -7.20
C MET A 214 16.43 -6.65 -7.28
N GLN A 215 16.48 -5.49 -7.95
CA GLN A 215 17.67 -4.67 -8.05
C GLN A 215 18.17 -4.19 -6.67
N PHE A 216 17.28 -3.71 -5.81
CA PHE A 216 17.62 -3.32 -4.44
C PHE A 216 18.14 -4.51 -3.62
N LYS A 217 17.48 -5.67 -3.69
CA LYS A 217 17.92 -6.88 -2.98
C LYS A 217 19.29 -7.35 -3.46
N THR A 218 19.57 -7.26 -4.76
CA THR A 218 20.89 -7.53 -5.34
C THR A 218 21.93 -6.52 -4.86
N THR A 219 21.59 -5.23 -4.80
CA THR A 219 22.50 -4.19 -4.29
C THR A 219 22.79 -4.36 -2.81
N CYS A 220 21.78 -4.57 -1.96
CA CYS A 220 21.98 -4.87 -0.54
C CYS A 220 22.87 -6.10 -0.38
N LYS A 221 22.61 -7.19 -1.11
CA LYS A 221 23.43 -8.40 -1.05
C LYS A 221 24.90 -8.13 -1.40
N LYS A 222 25.15 -7.35 -2.46
CA LYS A 222 26.51 -6.91 -2.84
C LYS A 222 27.19 -6.03 -1.78
N LEU A 223 26.42 -5.19 -1.08
CA LEU A 223 26.94 -4.36 0.01
C LEU A 223 27.27 -5.22 1.23
N THR A 224 26.41 -6.17 1.60
CA THR A 224 26.67 -7.13 2.69
C THR A 224 27.88 -8.02 2.38
N GLU A 225 28.03 -8.45 1.13
CA GLU A 225 29.21 -9.21 0.67
C GLU A 225 30.50 -8.37 0.72
N LYS A 226 30.42 -7.04 0.51
CA LYS A 226 31.55 -6.11 0.65
C LYS A 226 31.89 -5.77 2.09
N GLU A 227 30.88 -5.62 2.96
CA GLU A 227 31.04 -5.27 4.37
C GLU A 227 31.59 -6.44 5.20
N GLY A 228 31.42 -7.68 4.74
CA GLY A 228 31.89 -8.88 5.44
C GLY A 228 31.14 -9.13 6.75
N THR A 229 31.69 -9.98 7.62
CA THR A 229 31.15 -10.21 8.97
C THR A 229 31.41 -9.00 9.86
N SER A 230 30.39 -8.17 10.05
CA SER A 230 30.38 -7.12 11.07
C SER A 230 30.15 -7.74 12.45
N TYR A 231 30.92 -7.25 13.42
CA TYR A 231 30.91 -7.54 14.87
C TYR A 231 29.60 -8.12 15.42
N ALA A 232 29.69 -9.28 16.09
CA ALA A 232 28.60 -9.82 16.87
C ALA A 232 28.43 -9.03 18.18
N PHE A 233 27.19 -8.77 18.57
CA PHE A 233 26.89 -8.09 19.84
C PHE A 233 27.39 -8.96 21.01
N GLY A 234 28.47 -8.51 21.68
CA GLY A 234 28.99 -9.16 22.89
C GLY A 234 30.28 -9.96 22.73
N GLU A 235 31.01 -9.88 21.61
CA GLU A 235 32.36 -10.44 21.52
C GLU A 235 33.40 -9.40 21.99
N PHE A 236 33.86 -9.52 23.24
CA PHE A 236 35.16 -9.08 23.74
C PHE A 236 35.59 -10.08 24.82
#